data_AF-A0A9D8XLL3-F1
#
_entry.id   AF-A0A9D8XLL3-F1
#
_cell.length_a   1.000
_cell.length_b   1.000
_cell.length_c   1.000
_cell.angle_alpha   90.00
_cell.angle_beta   90.00
_cell.angle_gamma   90.00
#
_symmetry.space_group_name_H-M   'P 1'
#
loop_
_entity.id
_entity.type
_entity.pdbx_description
1 polymer ?
#
loop_
_entity_poly.entity_id
_entity_poly.type
_entity_poly.pdbx_seq_one_letter_code
_entity_poly.pdbx_strand_id
1 'polypeptide(L)'
;IRVIGILDRFLEHSRIYIFKNNGSPEYFMGSSDLMPRNLTRRIELLFPVEQKELRAELDMNDQTALNDKRKGRVLNGANSYSCTSDGSTEKYEKTRSQYALYEYYKTRLKRERKRIRAERKKLQVYSSVNDGK
;
A
#
# COMPACT_ATOMS: atom_id res chain seq x y z
N ILE A 1 0.64 -18.12 -14.03
CA ILE A 1 0.48 -16.66 -13.78
C ILE A 1 -0.91 -16.45 -13.21
N ARG A 2 -1.05 -15.65 -12.15
CA ARG A 2 -2.35 -15.27 -11.56
C ARG A 2 -2.55 -13.78 -11.74
N VAL A 3 -3.70 -13.36 -12.25
CA VAL A 3 -4.03 -11.95 -12.46
C VAL A 3 -5.32 -11.65 -11.72
N ILE A 4 -5.28 -10.63 -10.87
CA ILE A 4 -6.42 -10.10 -10.14
C ILE A 4 -6.58 -8.64 -10.52
N GLY A 5 -7.78 -8.26 -10.98
CA GLY A 5 -8.19 -6.88 -11.17
C GLY A 5 -9.08 -6.43 -10.01
N ILE A 6 -8.88 -5.22 -9.52
CA ILE A 6 -9.72 -4.62 -8.47
C ILE A 6 -10.50 -3.48 -9.11
N LEU A 7 -11.82 -3.54 -9.02
CA LEU A 7 -12.72 -2.48 -9.49
C LEU A 7 -13.55 -2.00 -8.30
N ASP A 8 -13.15 -0.85 -7.76
CA ASP A 8 -13.77 -0.27 -6.57
C ASP A 8 -13.85 1.26 -6.68
N ARG A 9 -14.09 1.96 -5.56
CA ARG A 9 -14.36 3.40 -5.52
C ARG A 9 -13.18 4.23 -6.03
N PHE A 10 -11.96 3.92 -5.62
CA PHE A 10 -10.76 4.62 -6.06
C PHE A 10 -10.12 3.91 -7.26
N LEU A 11 -9.45 4.68 -8.12
CA LEU A 11 -8.69 4.14 -9.23
C LEU A 11 -7.33 3.65 -8.72
N GLU A 12 -7.04 2.37 -8.90
CA GLU A 12 -5.74 1.80 -8.58
C GLU A 12 -4.69 2.30 -9.58
N HIS A 13 -3.90 3.29 -9.16
CA HIS A 13 -2.88 3.94 -9.99
C HIS A 13 -1.44 3.68 -9.51
N SER A 14 -1.27 3.02 -8.38
CA SER A 14 0.04 2.62 -7.85
C SER A 14 0.69 1.59 -8.77
N ARG A 15 1.98 1.80 -9.10
CA ARG A 15 2.81 0.81 -9.81
C ARG A 15 3.92 0.37 -8.87
N ILE A 16 3.83 -0.90 -8.47
CA ILE A 16 4.73 -1.55 -7.52
C ILE A 16 5.28 -2.80 -8.20
N TYR A 17 6.58 -3.01 -8.12
CA TYR A 17 7.25 -4.19 -8.65
C TYR A 17 8.03 -4.88 -7.53
N ILE A 18 7.77 -6.17 -7.31
CA ILE A 18 8.39 -6.96 -6.25
C ILE A 18 9.05 -8.17 -6.89
N PHE A 19 10.38 -8.23 -6.84
CA PHE A 19 11.17 -9.35 -7.34
C PHE A 19 11.70 -10.14 -6.15
N LYS A 20 11.36 -11.43 -6.02
CA LYS A 20 11.77 -12.22 -4.85
C LYS A 20 13.26 -12.56 -4.80
N ASN A 21 13.96 -12.45 -5.93
CA ASN A 21 15.43 -12.59 -6.09
C ASN A 21 16.04 -13.64 -5.14
N ASN A 22 15.60 -14.90 -5.28
CA ASN A 22 16.06 -16.06 -4.51
C ASN A 22 16.18 -15.86 -2.98
N GLY A 23 15.26 -15.11 -2.37
CA GLY A 23 15.25 -14.83 -0.93
C GLY A 23 15.79 -13.46 -0.53
N SER A 24 16.29 -12.67 -1.49
CA SER A 24 16.72 -11.28 -1.28
C SER A 24 15.79 -10.30 -2.03
N PRO A 25 14.53 -10.14 -1.59
CA PRO A 25 13.53 -9.43 -2.37
C PRO A 25 13.88 -7.95 -2.61
N GLU A 26 13.66 -7.52 -3.84
CA GLU A 26 13.81 -6.14 -4.29
C GLU A 26 12.45 -5.53 -4.62
N TYR A 27 12.28 -4.27 -4.21
CA TYR A 27 11.02 -3.55 -4.29
C TYR A 27 11.24 -2.26 -5.04
N PHE A 28 10.39 -1.98 -6.02
CA PHE A 28 10.44 -0.76 -6.80
C PHE A 28 9.07 -0.11 -6.88
N MET A 29 9.06 1.21 -6.94
CA MET A 29 7.89 2.02 -7.28
C MET A 29 8.24 2.94 -8.44
N GLY A 30 7.23 3.31 -9.22
CA GLY A 30 7.48 4.16 -10.38
C GLY A 30 6.22 4.76 -10.99
N SER A 31 6.45 5.55 -12.04
CA SER A 31 5.40 6.22 -12.82
C SER A 31 4.86 5.37 -13.98
N SER A 32 5.67 4.41 -14.47
CA SER A 32 5.36 3.61 -15.66
C SER A 32 4.58 2.35 -15.35
N ASP A 33 3.58 2.03 -16.18
CA ASP A 33 3.13 0.64 -16.35
C ASP A 33 4.06 -0.13 -17.34
N LEU A 34 3.87 -1.44 -17.50
CA LEU A 34 4.69 -2.26 -18.42
C LEU A 34 4.18 -2.29 -19.87
N MET A 35 3.57 -1.21 -20.36
CA MET A 35 3.16 -1.15 -21.76
C MET A 35 4.27 -0.55 -22.64
N PRO A 36 4.44 -1.02 -23.90
CA PRO A 36 5.55 -0.61 -24.78
C PRO A 36 5.73 0.90 -24.94
N ARG A 37 4.62 1.65 -24.97
CA ARG A 37 4.63 3.11 -25.10
C ARG A 37 5.37 3.81 -23.95
N ASN A 38 5.31 3.27 -22.73
CA ASN A 38 6.00 3.88 -21.59
C ASN A 38 7.47 3.46 -21.54
N LEU A 39 7.79 2.24 -21.98
CA LEU A 39 9.15 1.71 -21.95
C LEU A 39 10.07 2.27 -23.05
N THR A 40 9.49 2.78 -24.14
CA THR A 40 10.27 3.18 -25.34
C THR A 40 10.07 4.62 -25.77
N ARG A 41 8.96 5.27 -25.42
CA ARG A 41 8.58 6.59 -25.95
C ARG A 41 8.37 7.66 -24.88
N ARG A 42 8.29 7.29 -23.60
CA ARG A 42 8.11 8.23 -22.49
C ARG A 42 9.33 8.22 -21.59
N ILE A 43 9.59 9.37 -20.97
CA ILE A 43 10.52 9.45 -19.86
C ILE A 43 9.75 9.06 -18.62
N GLU A 44 10.19 8.01 -17.95
CA GLU A 44 9.54 7.43 -16.79
C GLU A 44 10.57 7.24 -15.67
N LEU A 45 10.11 7.24 -14.42
CA LEU A 45 10.95 6.99 -13.25
C LEU A 45 10.56 5.66 -12.62
N LEU A 46 11.58 4.85 -12.31
CA LEU A 46 11.50 3.67 -11.48
C LEU A 46 12.62 3.76 -10.44
N PHE A 47 12.29 3.62 -9.16
CA PHE A 47 13.27 3.75 -8.08
C PHE A 47 13.12 2.63 -7.05
N PRO A 48 14.24 2.18 -6.45
CA PRO A 48 14.22 1.16 -5.41
C PRO A 48 13.66 1.71 -4.10
N VAL A 49 12.94 0.87 -3.37
CA VAL A 49 12.49 1.15 -2.01
C VAL A 49 13.43 0.43 -1.05
N GLU A 50 14.30 1.17 -0.37
CA GLU A 50 15.38 0.59 0.45
C GLU A 50 14.99 0.35 1.91
N GLN A 51 14.17 1.23 2.48
CA GLN A 51 13.78 1.16 3.89
C GLN A 51 12.91 -0.06 4.15
N LYS A 52 13.29 -0.86 5.16
CA LYS A 52 12.63 -2.14 5.49
C LYS A 52 11.16 -1.93 5.88
N GLU A 53 10.87 -0.85 6.59
CA GLU A 53 9.53 -0.49 7.03
C GLU A 53 8.62 -0.23 5.84
N LEU A 54 9.11 0.49 4.83
CA LEU A 54 8.36 0.77 3.60
C LEU A 54 8.17 -0.51 2.77
N ARG A 55 9.17 -1.39 2.68
CA ARG A 55 9.03 -2.69 2.01
C ARG A 55 7.93 -3.54 2.64
N ALA A 56 7.87 -3.58 3.97
CA ALA A 56 6.81 -4.28 4.69
C ALA A 56 5.41 -3.70 4.41
N GLU A 57 5.31 -2.39 4.23
CA GLU A 57 4.06 -1.75 3.80
C GLU A 57 3.66 -2.14 2.37
N LEU A 58 4.63 -2.23 1.45
CA LEU A 58 4.37 -2.67 0.08
C LEU A 58 3.93 -4.14 0.03
N ASP A 59 4.56 -5.02 0.82
CA ASP A 59 4.11 -6.40 0.96
C ASP A 59 2.69 -6.48 1.51
N MET A 60 2.35 -5.67 2.51
CA MET A 60 1.00 -5.60 3.06
C MET A 60 0.00 -5.10 2.02
N ASN A 61 0.37 -4.10 1.21
CA ASN A 61 -0.45 -3.60 0.11
C ASN A 61 -0.72 -4.69 -0.95
N ASP A 62 0.33 -5.34 -1.44
CA ASP A 62 0.26 -6.42 -2.43
C ASP A 62 -0.60 -7.60 -1.92
N GLN A 63 -0.34 -8.06 -0.69
CA GLN A 63 -1.12 -9.13 -0.07
C GLN A 63 -2.60 -8.75 0.11
N THR A 64 -2.89 -7.50 0.47
CA THR A 64 -4.25 -7.02 0.64
C THR A 64 -4.99 -7.01 -0.70
N ALA A 65 -4.34 -6.54 -1.76
CA ALA A 65 -4.91 -6.55 -3.12
C ALA A 65 -5.13 -7.97 -3.64
N LEU A 66 -4.14 -8.85 -3.52
CA LEU A 66 -4.20 -10.24 -3.99
C LEU A 66 -5.22 -11.10 -3.23
N ASN A 67 -5.62 -10.69 -2.03
CA ASN A 67 -6.59 -11.41 -1.20
C ASN A 67 -7.98 -10.73 -1.15
N ASP A 68 -8.21 -9.69 -1.96
CA ASP A 68 -9.49 -9.01 -2.02
C ASP A 68 -10.56 -9.96 -2.58
N LYS A 69 -11.48 -10.41 -1.70
CA LYS A 69 -12.60 -11.28 -2.08
C LYS A 69 -13.88 -10.51 -2.37
N ARG A 70 -13.90 -9.19 -2.12
CA ARG A 70 -15.10 -8.35 -2.21
C ARG A 70 -15.23 -7.66 -3.56
N LYS A 71 -14.14 -7.09 -4.07
CA LYS A 71 -14.04 -6.30 -5.31
C LYS A 71 -12.99 -6.85 -6.28
N GLY A 72 -12.23 -7.85 -5.85
CA GLY A 72 -11.32 -8.59 -6.73
C GLY A 72 -12.04 -9.38 -7.83
N ARG A 73 -11.39 -9.46 -8.99
CA ARG A 73 -11.80 -10.27 -10.14
C ARG A 73 -10.62 -11.04 -10.68
N VAL A 74 -10.76 -12.35 -10.81
CA VAL A 74 -9.73 -13.24 -11.38
C VAL A 74 -9.88 -13.29 -12.89
N LEU A 75 -8.78 -13.11 -13.63
CA LEU A 75 -8.75 -13.32 -15.07
C LEU A 75 -8.67 -14.82 -15.37
N ASN A 76 -9.68 -15.37 -16.04
CA ASN A 76 -9.77 -16.80 -16.39
C ASN A 76 -9.42 -17.09 -17.86
N GLY A 77 -9.34 -16.05 -18.70
CA GLY A 77 -9.07 -16.15 -20.12
C GLY A 77 -9.15 -14.78 -20.78
N ALA A 78 -8.97 -14.72 -22.11
CA ALA A 78 -9.05 -13.46 -22.84
C ALA A 78 -10.39 -12.74 -22.57
N ASN A 79 -10.32 -11.56 -21.95
CA ASN A 79 -11.48 -10.75 -21.54
C ASN A 79 -12.51 -11.48 -20.65
N SER A 80 -12.13 -12.58 -19.99
CA SER A 80 -13.02 -13.35 -19.13
C SER A 80 -12.61 -13.22 -17.66
N TYR A 81 -13.53 -12.72 -16.83
CA TYR A 81 -13.29 -12.44 -15.42
C TYR A 81 -14.37 -13.04 -14.52
N SER A 82 -13.96 -13.68 -13.42
CA SER A 82 -14.87 -14.14 -12.37
C SER A 82 -14.67 -13.36 -11.08
N CYS A 83 -15.70 -13.28 -10.24
CA CYS A 83 -15.56 -12.79 -8.88
C CYS A 83 -14.62 -13.70 -8.08
N THR A 84 -13.85 -13.09 -7.18
CA THR A 84 -12.99 -13.80 -6.20
C THR A 84 -13.76 -14.47 -5.07
N SER A 85 -15.06 -14.23 -4.93
CA SER A 85 -15.94 -14.83 -3.93
C SER A 85 -17.00 -15.75 -4.55
N ASP A 86 -17.60 -16.59 -3.71
CA ASP A 86 -18.69 -17.52 -3.99
C ASP A 86 -20.06 -16.83 -4.22
N GLY A 87 -20.11 -15.52 -4.44
CA GLY A 87 -21.35 -14.73 -4.54
C GLY A 87 -21.82 -14.12 -3.22
N SER A 88 -21.32 -14.56 -2.06
CA SER A 88 -21.67 -13.98 -0.75
C SER A 88 -20.83 -12.75 -0.42
N THR A 89 -21.07 -11.65 -1.14
CA THR A 89 -20.14 -10.52 -1.09
C THR A 89 -20.04 -9.80 0.26
N GLU A 90 -21.11 -9.72 1.05
CA GLU A 90 -21.10 -9.08 2.37
C GLU A 90 -20.16 -9.79 3.36
N LYS A 91 -20.08 -11.12 3.29
CA LYS A 91 -19.20 -11.94 4.13
C LYS A 91 -17.73 -11.51 4.01
N TYR A 92 -17.35 -10.98 2.84
CA TYR A 92 -15.98 -10.63 2.50
C TYR A 92 -15.68 -9.14 2.61
N GLU A 93 -16.56 -8.30 3.17
CA GLU A 93 -16.34 -6.84 3.24
C GLU A 93 -15.01 -6.46 3.93
N LYS A 94 -14.57 -7.23 4.94
CA LYS A 94 -13.26 -7.03 5.60
C LYS A 94 -12.05 -7.26 4.69
N THR A 95 -12.22 -7.97 3.59
CA THR A 95 -11.16 -8.22 2.59
C THR A 95 -11.09 -7.15 1.51
N ARG A 96 -12.04 -6.21 1.48
CA ARG A 96 -12.07 -5.12 0.50
C ARG A 96 -10.83 -4.25 0.69
N SER A 97 -9.96 -4.30 -0.31
CA SER A 97 -8.59 -3.80 -0.23
C SER A 97 -8.50 -2.32 0.14
N GLN A 98 -9.26 -1.46 -0.55
CA GLN A 98 -9.26 -0.02 -0.29
C GLN A 98 -9.67 0.34 1.14
N TYR A 99 -10.64 -0.38 1.71
CA TYR A 99 -11.09 -0.17 3.08
C TYR A 99 -10.11 -0.75 4.10
N ALA A 100 -9.56 -1.93 3.83
CA ALA A 100 -8.55 -2.55 4.69
C ALA A 100 -7.30 -1.67 4.83
N LEU A 101 -6.81 -1.12 3.71
CA LEU A 101 -5.71 -0.17 3.68
C LEU A 101 -6.06 1.11 4.44
N TYR A 102 -7.26 1.67 4.23
CA TYR A 102 -7.71 2.86 4.95
C TYR A 102 -7.71 2.66 6.46
N GLU A 103 -8.30 1.57 6.96
CA GLU A 103 -8.35 1.29 8.40
C GLU A 103 -6.97 1.00 9.00
N TYR A 104 -6.08 0.36 8.23
CA TYR A 104 -4.68 0.18 8.61
C TYR A 104 -3.97 1.52 8.83
N TYR A 105 -4.00 2.41 7.82
CA TYR A 105 -3.34 3.71 7.91
C TYR A 105 -3.97 4.64 8.96
N LYS A 106 -5.29 4.61 9.10
CA LYS A 106 -6.02 5.32 10.16
C LYS A 106 -5.59 4.86 11.56
N THR A 107 -5.42 3.55 11.76
CA THR A 107 -4.96 2.99 13.03
C THR A 107 -3.51 3.38 13.32
N ARG A 108 -2.63 3.29 12.32
CA ARG A 108 -1.23 3.71 12.44
C ARG A 108 -1.10 5.19 12.78
N LEU A 109 -1.86 6.06 12.10
CA LEU A 109 -1.90 7.50 12.40
C LEU A 109 -2.32 7.78 13.85
N LYS A 110 -3.33 7.08 14.38
CA LYS A 110 -3.74 7.22 15.78
C LYS A 110 -2.63 6.83 16.75
N ARG A 111 -1.89 5.76 16.46
CA ARG A 111 -0.75 5.30 17.28
C ARG A 111 0.38 6.32 17.29
N GLU A 112 0.77 6.82 16.12
CA GLU A 112 1.83 7.83 16.00
C GLU A 112 1.45 9.14 16.69
N ARG A 113 0.21 9.60 16.55
CA ARG A 113 -0.28 10.78 17.30
C ARG A 113 -0.19 10.59 18.81
N LYS A 114 -0.52 9.40 19.31
CA LYS A 114 -0.40 9.09 20.75
C LYS A 114 1.06 9.08 21.20
N ARG A 115 1.96 8.51 20.39
CA ARG A 115 3.41 8.49 20.63
C ARG A 115 3.97 9.92 20.71
N ILE A 116 3.74 10.74 19.69
CA ILE A 116 4.19 12.13 19.63
C ILE A 116 3.66 12.93 20.84
N ARG A 117 2.39 12.73 21.21
CA ARG A 117 1.81 13.39 22.39
C ARG A 117 2.51 12.96 23.69
N ALA A 118 2.90 11.70 23.82
CA ALA A 118 3.63 11.20 24.99
C ALA A 118 5.07 11.72 25.02
N GLU A 119 5.76 11.79 23.88
CA GLU A 119 7.11 12.34 23.75
C GLU A 119 7.14 13.84 24.08
N ARG A 120 6.17 14.62 23.56
CA ARG A 120 6.03 16.05 23.90
C ARG A 120 5.80 16.30 25.39
N LYS A 121 5.08 15.42 26.08
CA LYS A 121 4.89 15.52 27.54
C LYS A 121 6.17 15.21 28.33
N LYS A 122 7.11 14.45 27.76
CA LYS A 122 8.40 14.12 28.39
C LYS A 122 9.46 15.19 28.20
N LEU A 123 9.35 16.02 27.16
CA LEU A 123 10.23 17.16 26.95
C LEU A 123 10.00 18.19 28.06
N GLN A 124 10.94 18.27 29.01
CA GLN A 124 11.06 19.42 29.90
C GLN A 124 11.53 20.61 29.07
N VAL A 125 10.63 21.56 28.84
CA VAL A 125 10.98 22.85 28.26
C VAL A 125 11.62 23.69 29.36
N TYR A 126 12.95 23.77 29.37
CA TYR A 126 13.64 24.79 30.15
C TYR A 126 13.51 26.12 29.40
N SER A 127 12.52 26.92 29.77
CA SER A 127 12.56 28.35 29.45
C SER A 127 13.62 28.98 30.36
N SER A 128 14.61 29.69 29.80
CA SER A 128 15.50 30.48 30.65
C SER A 128 14.62 31.42 31.46
N VAL A 129 14.67 31.27 32.78
CA VAL A 129 14.22 32.32 33.69
C VAL A 129 15.03 33.55 33.29
N ASN A 130 14.37 34.63 32.92
CA ASN A 130 15.02 35.93 32.83
C ASN A 130 15.53 36.24 34.24
N ASP A 131 16.79 35.91 34.47
CA ASP A 131 17.55 36.40 35.61
C ASP A 131 17.73 37.90 35.40
N GLY A 132 17.15 38.66 36.32
CA GLY A 132 17.78 39.87 36.82
C GLY A 132 17.30 41.19 36.23
N LYS A 133 16.54 41.88 37.08
CA LYS A 133 16.55 43.33 37.34
C LYS A 133 15.89 44.25 36.32
#